data_AF-F7KU52-F1
#
_entry.id   AF-F7KU52-F1
#
_cell.length_a   1.000
_cell.length_b   1.000
_cell.length_c   1.000
_cell.angle_alpha   90.00
_cell.angle_beta   90.00
_cell.angle_gamma   90.00
#
_symmetry.space_group_name_H-M   'P 1'
#
loop_
_entity.id
_entity.type
_entity.pdbx_description
1 polymer ?
#
loop_
_entity_poly.entity_id
_entity_poly.type
_entity_poly.pdbx_seq_one_letter_code
_entity_poly.pdbx_strand_id
1 'polypeptide(L)'
;MNHVKQAVHYWCSDTIEAMNNGRDVCVAVLDTGLAMHPDFTGRVIGFKDCVNGRHGLYDDSGHGTHVTGILAGDGRAYRGLYGGMAPKARLVIVKVLDEGGEGSIRQILEGIRWIFKNRLKYGIHVVNLSVGAKTGLEEPKENELLHAVEQLWDAGIAVVVSAGNYGPGEGTVAVPGNSRKVITVGAMGNSKVKNNCSGLGPTQQCIVKPDLVAPGYQIMSCNAGYPKDRRPYVMKSGTSMATPIVAGAIALYLSKYPDAGNVEIKLLLRERCDKAGKKMPFYGWGILNVERLLKEK
;
A
#
# COMPACT_ATOMS: atom_id res chain seq x y z
N MET A 1 -7.92 -12.93 -2.44
CA MET A 1 -8.53 -11.59 -2.38
C MET A 1 -10.02 -11.57 -2.03
N ASN A 2 -10.85 -12.56 -2.38
CA ASN A 2 -12.29 -12.53 -2.05
C ASN A 2 -12.63 -12.21 -0.59
N HIS A 3 -12.02 -12.89 0.39
CA HIS A 3 -12.29 -12.61 1.81
C HIS A 3 -11.90 -11.17 2.20
N VAL A 4 -10.81 -10.65 1.63
CA VAL A 4 -10.35 -9.28 1.86
C VAL A 4 -11.37 -8.30 1.31
N LYS A 5 -11.77 -8.49 0.05
CA LYS A 5 -12.77 -7.66 -0.64
C LYS A 5 -14.11 -7.67 0.08
N GLN A 6 -14.53 -8.82 0.59
CA GLN A 6 -15.73 -8.93 1.42
C GLN A 6 -15.59 -8.16 2.73
N ALA A 7 -14.44 -8.29 3.43
CA ALA A 7 -14.21 -7.63 4.71
C ALA A 7 -14.16 -6.09 4.64
N VAL A 8 -13.85 -5.53 3.46
CA VAL A 8 -13.79 -4.07 3.26
C VAL A 8 -14.95 -3.54 2.41
N HIS A 9 -16.03 -4.30 2.26
CA HIS A 9 -17.21 -3.90 1.48
C HIS A 9 -16.86 -3.47 0.04
N TYR A 10 -15.93 -4.19 -0.60
CA TYR A 10 -15.49 -3.90 -1.96
C TYR A 10 -16.61 -4.08 -2.98
N TRP A 11 -17.41 -5.13 -2.82
CA TRP A 11 -18.45 -5.53 -3.78
C TRP A 11 -19.71 -4.69 -3.58
N CYS A 12 -19.71 -3.47 -4.13
CA CYS A 12 -20.82 -2.52 -4.13
C CYS A 12 -21.19 -2.11 -5.56
N SER A 13 -22.24 -1.30 -5.73
CA SER A 13 -22.70 -0.84 -7.05
C SER A 13 -21.57 -0.17 -7.86
N ASP A 14 -20.70 0.61 -7.22
CA ASP A 14 -19.57 1.26 -7.89
C ASP A 14 -18.57 0.27 -8.52
N THR A 15 -18.27 -0.85 -7.87
CA THR A 15 -17.27 -1.82 -8.37
C THR A 15 -17.89 -2.91 -9.24
N ILE A 16 -19.17 -3.23 -9.03
CA ILE A 16 -19.90 -4.27 -9.78
C ILE A 16 -20.57 -3.68 -11.03
N GLU A 17 -21.37 -2.63 -10.87
CA GLU A 17 -22.23 -2.09 -11.94
C GLU A 17 -21.52 -0.99 -12.73
N ALA A 18 -20.94 -0.01 -12.03
CA ALA A 18 -20.17 1.06 -12.67
C ALA A 18 -18.77 0.61 -13.12
N MET A 19 -18.38 -0.63 -12.80
CA MET A 19 -17.09 -1.23 -13.13
C MET A 19 -15.89 -0.36 -12.74
N ASN A 20 -16.00 0.41 -11.64
CA ASN A 20 -14.89 1.18 -11.12
C ASN A 20 -13.78 0.24 -10.65
N ASN A 21 -12.64 0.31 -11.32
CA ASN A 21 -11.54 -0.64 -11.17
C ASN A 21 -10.16 0.03 -11.19
N GLY A 22 -10.12 1.34 -10.96
CA GLY A 22 -8.88 2.12 -10.88
C GLY A 22 -8.30 2.52 -12.23
N ARG A 23 -9.14 2.59 -13.26
CA ARG A 23 -8.72 3.01 -14.61
C ARG A 23 -8.18 4.45 -14.57
N ASP A 24 -7.21 4.74 -15.44
CA ASP A 24 -6.55 6.04 -15.61
C ASP A 24 -5.72 6.55 -14.41
N VAL A 25 -5.89 5.94 -13.23
CA VAL A 25 -5.05 6.17 -12.06
C VAL A 25 -3.71 5.44 -12.19
N CYS A 26 -2.61 6.15 -11.91
CA CYS A 26 -1.29 5.55 -11.79
C CYS A 26 -0.85 5.49 -10.33
N VAL A 27 -0.36 4.32 -9.92
CA VAL A 27 0.15 4.07 -8.58
C VAL A 27 1.62 3.69 -8.67
N ALA A 28 2.45 4.36 -7.87
CA ALA A 28 3.85 4.01 -7.69
C ALA A 28 4.02 3.09 -6.48
N VAL A 29 4.78 2.01 -6.65
CA VAL A 29 5.07 1.02 -5.60
C VAL A 29 6.56 1.02 -5.32
N LEU A 30 6.96 1.40 -4.09
CA LEU A 30 8.34 1.31 -3.62
C LEU A 30 8.49 0.02 -2.81
N ASP A 31 9.26 -0.94 -3.33
CA ASP A 31 9.35 -2.28 -2.74
C ASP A 31 10.59 -3.06 -3.25
N THR A 32 10.58 -4.40 -3.24
CA THR A 32 11.64 -5.28 -3.76
C THR A 32 11.63 -5.43 -5.29
N GLY A 33 10.74 -4.74 -5.99
CA GLY A 33 10.60 -4.79 -7.44
C GLY A 33 9.29 -5.44 -7.88
N LEU A 34 9.26 -5.93 -9.12
CA LEU A 34 8.11 -6.62 -9.70
C LEU A 34 8.58 -7.71 -10.66
N ALA A 35 8.22 -8.96 -10.40
CA ALA A 35 8.47 -10.05 -11.33
C ALA A 35 7.52 -10.00 -12.52
N MET A 36 7.93 -10.59 -13.64
CA MET A 36 7.06 -10.79 -14.79
C MET A 36 5.93 -11.76 -14.43
N HIS A 37 4.74 -11.22 -14.17
CA HIS A 37 3.54 -11.99 -13.84
C HIS A 37 2.40 -11.60 -14.79
N PRO A 38 1.62 -12.57 -15.33
CA PRO A 38 0.57 -12.30 -16.32
C PRO A 38 -0.45 -11.26 -15.86
N ASP A 39 -0.74 -11.21 -14.56
CA ASP A 39 -1.68 -10.24 -13.99
C ASP A 39 -1.33 -8.79 -14.29
N PHE A 40 -0.07 -8.41 -14.49
CA PHE A 40 0.34 -7.01 -14.70
C PHE A 40 0.53 -6.62 -16.18
N THR A 41 0.25 -7.53 -17.11
CA THR A 41 0.52 -7.34 -18.54
C THR A 41 -0.09 -6.06 -19.08
N GLY A 42 0.75 -5.21 -19.69
CA GLY A 42 0.36 -3.97 -20.36
C GLY A 42 0.07 -2.77 -19.43
N ARG A 43 0.33 -2.88 -18.12
CA ARG A 43 -0.01 -1.83 -17.14
C ARG A 43 1.19 -1.25 -16.40
N VAL A 44 2.36 -1.87 -16.51
CA VAL A 44 3.60 -1.32 -15.94
C VAL A 44 4.19 -0.32 -16.92
N ILE A 45 4.16 0.95 -16.57
CA ILE A 45 4.56 2.08 -17.45
C ILE A 45 5.89 2.72 -17.05
N GLY A 46 6.45 2.31 -15.91
CA GLY A 46 7.76 2.78 -15.44
C GLY A 46 8.39 1.79 -14.48
N PHE A 47 9.72 1.67 -14.56
CA PHE A 47 10.53 0.88 -13.64
C PHE A 47 11.81 1.64 -13.31
N LYS A 48 12.18 1.65 -12.03
CA LYS A 48 13.46 2.16 -11.54
C LYS A 48 14.01 1.23 -10.48
N ASP A 49 15.26 0.81 -10.68
CA ASP A 49 16.02 0.10 -9.67
C ASP A 49 17.00 1.08 -8.99
N CYS A 50 16.84 1.23 -7.68
CA CYS A 50 17.73 1.99 -6.80
C CYS A 50 18.70 1.09 -6.03
N VAL A 51 18.59 -0.24 -6.17
CA VAL A 51 19.41 -1.22 -5.46
C VAL A 51 20.58 -1.67 -6.34
N ASN A 52 20.30 -2.26 -7.50
CA ASN A 52 21.32 -2.82 -8.39
C ASN A 52 21.49 -2.02 -9.70
N GLY A 53 20.71 -0.96 -9.91
CA GLY A 53 20.72 -0.16 -11.13
C GLY A 53 20.32 -0.92 -12.40
N ARG A 54 19.64 -2.06 -12.28
CA ARG A 54 19.24 -2.89 -13.42
C ARG A 54 18.09 -2.27 -14.20
N HIS A 55 18.02 -2.62 -15.47
CA HIS A 55 16.91 -2.31 -16.35
C HIS A 55 16.00 -3.52 -16.52
N GLY A 56 14.70 -3.26 -16.67
CA GLY A 56 13.70 -4.32 -16.84
C GLY A 56 13.14 -4.84 -15.51
N LEU A 57 11.94 -5.42 -15.60
CA LEU A 57 11.20 -5.89 -14.43
C LEU A 57 11.84 -7.15 -13.84
N TYR A 58 12.13 -7.10 -12.55
CA TYR A 58 12.48 -8.26 -11.75
C TYR A 58 12.11 -8.04 -10.28
N ASP A 59 11.97 -9.14 -9.55
CA ASP A 59 11.79 -9.17 -8.11
C ASP A 59 12.47 -10.45 -7.60
N ASP A 60 13.57 -10.27 -6.88
CA ASP A 60 14.42 -11.33 -6.32
C ASP A 60 14.03 -11.71 -4.88
N SER A 61 13.05 -11.02 -4.29
CA SER A 61 12.50 -11.33 -2.96
C SER A 61 11.06 -11.90 -3.04
N GLY A 62 10.26 -11.35 -3.95
CA GLY A 62 8.85 -11.67 -4.13
C GLY A 62 7.88 -10.89 -3.24
N HIS A 63 8.37 -9.98 -2.40
CA HIS A 63 7.53 -9.12 -1.57
C HIS A 63 6.80 -8.08 -2.44
N GLY A 64 7.51 -7.34 -3.29
CA GLY A 64 6.96 -6.31 -4.16
C GLY A 64 5.94 -6.83 -5.17
N THR A 65 6.16 -8.03 -5.71
CA THR A 65 5.19 -8.70 -6.58
C THR A 65 3.89 -9.04 -5.83
N HIS A 66 4.01 -9.51 -4.59
CA HIS A 66 2.85 -9.80 -3.75
C HIS A 66 2.06 -8.53 -3.41
N VAL A 67 2.75 -7.47 -2.97
CA VAL A 67 2.18 -6.16 -2.67
C VAL A 67 1.48 -5.57 -3.89
N THR A 68 2.14 -5.56 -5.05
CA THR A 68 1.59 -5.03 -6.30
C THR A 68 0.38 -5.84 -6.76
N GLY A 69 0.35 -7.15 -6.52
CA GLY A 69 -0.79 -8.01 -6.81
C GLY A 69 -2.04 -7.67 -5.97
N ILE A 70 -1.87 -7.35 -4.68
CA ILE A 70 -2.98 -6.92 -3.81
C ILE A 70 -3.56 -5.60 -4.31
N LEU A 71 -2.68 -4.70 -4.74
CA LEU A 71 -3.05 -3.38 -5.22
C LEU A 71 -3.78 -3.45 -6.56
N ALA A 72 -3.15 -4.09 -7.56
CA ALA A 72 -3.56 -3.97 -8.95
C ALA A 72 -3.43 -5.26 -9.77
N GLY A 73 -3.21 -6.44 -9.17
CA GLY A 73 -3.29 -7.70 -9.94
C GLY A 73 -4.70 -7.88 -10.52
N ASP A 74 -4.84 -8.28 -11.79
CA ASP A 74 -6.18 -8.48 -12.36
C ASP A 74 -6.73 -9.90 -12.15
N GLY A 75 -5.95 -10.78 -11.52
CA GLY A 75 -6.36 -12.13 -11.19
C GLY A 75 -6.45 -13.07 -12.40
N ARG A 76 -5.99 -12.66 -13.61
CA ARG A 76 -6.22 -13.44 -14.84
C ARG A 76 -5.61 -14.84 -14.78
N ALA A 77 -4.51 -15.03 -14.03
CA ALA A 77 -3.90 -16.35 -13.86
C ALA A 77 -4.80 -17.34 -13.07
N TYR A 78 -5.90 -16.87 -12.47
CA TYR A 78 -6.91 -17.73 -11.83
C TYR A 78 -8.32 -17.14 -11.97
N ARG A 79 -8.72 -16.82 -13.22
CA ARG A 79 -10.10 -16.40 -13.58
C ARG A 79 -10.65 -15.23 -12.73
N GLY A 80 -9.78 -14.30 -12.32
CA GLY A 80 -10.14 -13.11 -11.56
C GLY A 80 -10.27 -13.30 -10.04
N LEU A 81 -10.21 -14.53 -9.51
CA LEU A 81 -10.48 -14.82 -8.08
C LEU A 81 -9.55 -14.06 -7.12
N TYR A 82 -8.31 -13.85 -7.55
CA TYR A 82 -7.27 -13.21 -6.76
C TYR A 82 -6.96 -11.79 -7.25
N GLY A 83 -7.85 -11.20 -8.05
CA GLY A 83 -7.73 -9.80 -8.47
C GLY A 83 -7.65 -8.86 -7.27
N GLY A 84 -6.68 -7.95 -7.32
CA GLY A 84 -6.45 -6.89 -6.37
C GLY A 84 -7.57 -5.84 -6.36
N MET A 85 -7.32 -4.75 -5.62
CA MET A 85 -8.31 -3.70 -5.40
C MET A 85 -8.59 -2.87 -6.66
N ALA A 86 -7.54 -2.43 -7.37
CA ALA A 86 -7.61 -1.57 -8.54
C ALA A 86 -6.98 -2.26 -9.77
N PRO A 87 -7.62 -3.30 -10.34
CA PRO A 87 -7.02 -4.17 -11.36
C PRO A 87 -6.78 -3.48 -12.72
N LYS A 88 -7.23 -2.24 -12.93
CA LYS A 88 -6.94 -1.44 -14.13
C LYS A 88 -6.00 -0.26 -13.88
N ALA A 89 -5.49 -0.09 -12.67
CA ALA A 89 -4.49 0.92 -12.38
C ALA A 89 -3.20 0.68 -13.19
N ARG A 90 -2.60 1.78 -13.63
CA ARG A 90 -1.24 1.81 -14.19
C ARG A 90 -0.22 1.79 -13.06
N LEU A 91 0.93 1.18 -13.32
CA LEU A 91 1.93 0.89 -12.31
C LEU A 91 3.28 1.52 -12.66
N VAL A 92 3.87 2.19 -11.68
CA VAL A 92 5.28 2.58 -11.68
C VAL A 92 5.97 1.82 -10.55
N ILE A 93 6.97 1.02 -10.89
CA ILE A 93 7.63 0.16 -9.92
C ILE A 93 9.01 0.74 -9.58
N VAL A 94 9.29 0.90 -8.30
CA VAL A 94 10.56 1.44 -7.83
C VAL A 94 11.16 0.46 -6.83
N LYS A 95 12.21 -0.26 -7.24
CA LYS A 95 12.91 -1.18 -6.37
C LYS A 95 13.83 -0.40 -5.44
N VAL A 96 13.55 -0.45 -4.13
CA VAL A 96 14.34 0.17 -3.06
C VAL A 96 14.79 -0.83 -1.99
N LEU A 97 14.32 -2.08 -2.07
CA LEU A 97 14.69 -3.19 -1.20
C LEU A 97 15.42 -4.28 -1.99
N ASP A 98 16.38 -4.96 -1.36
CA ASP A 98 17.14 -6.07 -1.90
C ASP A 98 16.40 -7.42 -1.84
N GLU A 99 17.09 -8.52 -2.11
CA GLU A 99 16.54 -9.89 -2.10
C GLU A 99 16.07 -10.33 -0.71
N GLY A 100 16.68 -9.83 0.36
CA GLY A 100 16.31 -10.06 1.75
C GLY A 100 15.10 -9.23 2.19
N GLY A 101 14.64 -8.29 1.36
CA GLY A 101 13.62 -7.32 1.74
C GLY A 101 14.17 -6.18 2.61
N GLU A 102 15.49 -5.98 2.59
CA GLU A 102 16.17 -4.91 3.32
C GLU A 102 16.53 -3.76 2.39
N GLY A 103 16.57 -2.55 2.93
CA GLY A 103 16.92 -1.37 2.15
C GLY A 103 17.49 -0.27 3.01
N SER A 104 18.50 0.40 2.49
CA SER A 104 19.09 1.58 3.12
C SER A 104 18.19 2.79 2.93
N ILE A 105 18.23 3.71 3.89
CA ILE A 105 17.51 5.00 3.81
C ILE A 105 17.90 5.77 2.54
N ARG A 106 19.17 5.68 2.13
CA ARG A 106 19.65 6.28 0.87
C ARG A 106 18.89 5.76 -0.35
N GLN A 107 18.66 4.45 -0.45
CA GLN A 107 17.93 3.83 -1.57
C GLN A 107 16.46 4.25 -1.58
N ILE A 108 15.82 4.29 -0.40
CA ILE A 108 14.43 4.74 -0.26
C ILE A 108 14.29 6.21 -0.67
N LEU A 109 15.21 7.07 -0.21
CA LEU A 109 15.24 8.49 -0.58
C LEU A 109 15.50 8.70 -2.08
N GLU A 110 16.38 7.90 -2.69
CA GLU A 110 16.57 7.93 -4.15
C GLU A 110 15.28 7.60 -4.88
N GLY A 111 14.58 6.54 -4.46
CA GLY A 111 13.29 6.13 -5.03
C GLY A 111 12.23 7.22 -4.91
N ILE A 112 12.07 7.82 -3.72
CA ILE A 112 11.13 8.93 -3.48
C ILE A 112 11.47 10.14 -4.36
N ARG A 113 12.74 10.53 -4.45
CA ARG A 113 13.18 11.65 -5.30
C ARG A 113 12.94 11.37 -6.78
N TRP A 114 13.15 10.13 -7.22
CA TRP A 114 12.89 9.72 -8.60
C TRP A 114 11.39 9.78 -8.91
N ILE A 115 10.53 9.32 -8.00
CA ILE A 115 9.07 9.46 -8.13
C ILE A 115 8.68 10.93 -8.22
N PHE A 116 9.16 11.78 -7.30
CA PHE A 116 8.86 13.20 -7.32
C PHE A 116 9.22 13.84 -8.66
N LYS A 117 10.42 13.56 -9.19
CA LYS A 117 10.87 14.09 -10.49
C LYS A 117 10.04 13.59 -11.67
N ASN A 118 9.54 12.36 -11.62
CA ASN A 118 8.80 11.73 -12.72
C ASN A 118 7.28 11.73 -12.54
N ARG A 119 6.75 12.32 -11.46
CA ARG A 119 5.32 12.27 -11.11
C ARG A 119 4.41 12.77 -12.23
N LEU A 120 4.78 13.87 -12.88
CA LEU A 120 4.00 14.45 -13.98
C LEU A 120 4.13 13.60 -15.25
N LYS A 121 5.34 13.08 -15.54
CA LYS A 121 5.60 12.23 -16.71
C LYS A 121 4.74 10.96 -16.70
N TYR A 122 4.59 10.31 -15.56
CA TYR A 122 3.79 9.07 -15.45
C TYR A 122 2.35 9.33 -14.98
N GLY A 123 2.04 10.54 -14.52
CA GLY A 123 0.77 10.89 -13.89
C GLY A 123 0.55 10.12 -12.59
N ILE A 124 1.51 10.14 -11.67
CA ILE A 124 1.48 9.38 -10.40
C ILE A 124 0.51 10.07 -9.43
N HIS A 125 -0.53 9.36 -9.00
CA HIS A 125 -1.54 9.89 -8.07
C HIS A 125 -1.40 9.30 -6.67
N VAL A 126 -0.95 8.05 -6.57
CA VAL A 126 -0.80 7.32 -5.31
C VAL A 126 0.61 6.75 -5.21
N VAL A 127 1.18 6.78 -4.01
CA VAL A 127 2.43 6.09 -3.68
C VAL A 127 2.15 5.09 -2.56
N ASN A 128 2.42 3.81 -2.83
CA ASN A 128 2.39 2.74 -1.84
C ASN A 128 3.83 2.44 -1.37
N LEU A 129 4.09 2.67 -0.10
CA LEU A 129 5.35 2.36 0.55
C LEU A 129 5.10 1.30 1.63
N SER A 130 5.29 0.03 1.26
CA SER A 130 5.18 -1.11 2.18
C SER A 130 6.52 -1.39 2.88
N VAL A 131 7.26 -0.33 3.22
CA VAL A 131 8.59 -0.35 3.82
C VAL A 131 8.61 0.63 4.98
N GLY A 132 9.23 0.24 6.09
CA GLY A 132 9.45 1.13 7.21
C GLY A 132 10.69 0.75 7.99
N ALA A 133 11.39 1.74 8.52
CA ALA A 133 12.48 1.52 9.46
C ALA A 133 11.93 1.41 10.88
N LYS A 134 12.57 0.57 11.70
CA LYS A 134 12.26 0.47 13.14
C LYS A 134 12.43 1.83 13.80
N THR A 135 11.65 2.07 14.87
CA THR A 135 11.80 3.25 15.72
C THR A 135 13.20 3.33 16.33
N GLY A 136 13.68 4.56 16.56
CA GLY A 136 15.04 4.80 17.07
C GLY A 136 16.10 4.93 15.96
N LEU A 137 15.71 5.35 14.76
CA LEU A 137 16.66 5.88 13.80
C LEU A 137 17.38 7.11 14.38
N GLU A 138 18.61 7.37 13.93
CA GLU A 138 19.26 8.65 14.20
C GLU A 138 18.38 9.79 13.68
N GLU A 139 18.14 10.79 14.52
CA GLU A 139 17.19 11.89 14.27
C GLU A 139 17.32 12.53 12.87
N PRO A 140 18.53 12.79 12.32
CA PRO A 140 18.66 13.36 10.97
C PRO A 140 18.07 12.45 9.88
N LYS A 141 18.28 11.13 9.99
CA LYS A 141 17.82 10.15 8.99
C LYS A 141 16.30 9.97 9.04
N GLU A 142 15.72 9.99 10.24
CA GLU A 142 14.28 9.99 10.42
C GLU A 142 13.64 11.23 9.77
N ASN A 143 14.18 12.41 10.08
CA ASN A 143 13.69 13.67 9.53
C ASN A 143 13.82 13.76 8.01
N GLU A 144 14.92 13.25 7.43
CA GLU A 144 15.08 13.18 5.97
C GLU A 144 14.00 12.31 5.30
N LEU A 145 13.71 11.15 5.87
CA LEU A 145 12.71 10.23 5.31
C LEU A 145 11.29 10.79 5.46
N LEU A 146 10.98 11.39 6.62
CA LEU A 146 9.73 12.10 6.86
C LEU A 146 9.54 13.24 5.86
N HIS A 147 10.54 14.11 5.71
CA HIS A 147 10.48 15.22 4.79
C HIS A 147 10.27 14.75 3.34
N ALA A 148 10.94 13.67 2.93
CA ALA A 148 10.82 13.13 1.58
C ALA A 148 9.39 12.63 1.26
N VAL A 149 8.74 11.92 2.19
CA VAL A 149 7.35 11.50 1.98
C VAL A 149 6.36 12.66 2.06
N GLU A 150 6.65 13.65 2.90
CA GLU A 150 5.82 14.87 3.00
C GLU A 150 5.94 15.75 1.74
N GLN A 151 7.09 15.77 1.08
CA GLN A 151 7.25 16.43 -0.22
C GLN A 151 6.38 15.80 -1.32
N LEU A 152 6.22 14.47 -1.32
CA LEU A 152 5.29 13.80 -2.23
C LEU A 152 3.85 14.18 -1.91
N TRP A 153 3.50 14.21 -0.62
CA TRP A 153 2.18 14.64 -0.15
C TRP A 153 1.87 16.09 -0.58
N ASP A 154 2.79 17.02 -0.35
CA ASP A 154 2.59 18.43 -0.69
C ASP A 154 2.52 18.66 -2.21
N ALA A 155 3.02 17.71 -3.01
CA ALA A 155 2.85 17.69 -4.46
C ALA A 155 1.49 17.12 -4.94
N GLY A 156 0.56 16.85 -4.02
CA GLY A 156 -0.79 16.35 -4.33
C GLY A 156 -0.92 14.83 -4.43
N ILE A 157 0.16 14.08 -4.16
CA ILE A 157 0.15 12.61 -4.23
C ILE A 157 -0.42 12.05 -2.92
N ALA A 158 -1.32 11.06 -3.02
CA ALA A 158 -1.75 10.30 -1.85
C ALA A 158 -0.64 9.31 -1.46
N VAL A 159 0.01 9.53 -0.32
CA VAL A 159 1.10 8.69 0.18
C VAL A 159 0.56 7.73 1.24
N VAL A 160 0.65 6.42 0.97
CA VAL A 160 0.16 5.34 1.82
C VAL A 160 1.34 4.52 2.31
N VAL A 161 1.50 4.41 3.62
CA VAL A 161 2.66 3.79 4.27
C VAL A 161 2.22 2.72 5.26
N SER A 162 3.02 1.67 5.41
CA SER A 162 2.73 0.63 6.41
C SER A 162 3.04 1.12 7.83
N ALA A 163 2.27 0.64 8.82
CA ALA A 163 2.54 0.94 10.23
C ALA A 163 3.78 0.18 10.77
N GLY A 164 4.32 -0.78 10.02
CA GLY A 164 5.39 -1.67 10.47
C GLY A 164 4.88 -2.89 11.24
N ASN A 165 5.75 -3.89 11.40
CA ASN A 165 5.44 -5.17 12.06
C ASN A 165 6.15 -5.32 13.42
N TYR A 166 6.34 -4.21 14.14
CA TYR A 166 7.08 -4.18 15.42
C TYR A 166 6.18 -4.16 16.66
N GLY A 167 4.87 -4.33 16.49
CA GLY A 167 3.91 -4.43 17.59
C GLY A 167 4.01 -5.75 18.36
N PRO A 168 3.14 -5.97 19.38
CA PRO A 168 1.96 -5.17 19.74
C PRO A 168 2.20 -4.08 20.79
N GLY A 169 3.45 -3.73 21.12
CA GLY A 169 3.74 -2.64 22.06
C GLY A 169 3.34 -1.27 21.51
N GLU A 170 3.02 -0.31 22.39
CA GLU A 170 2.86 1.10 22.01
C GLU A 170 4.20 1.70 21.52
N GLY A 171 4.14 2.74 20.70
CA GLY A 171 5.35 3.40 20.16
C GLY A 171 6.10 2.57 19.12
N THR A 172 5.42 1.65 18.44
CA THR A 172 6.03 0.70 17.48
C THR A 172 5.71 1.01 16.02
N VAL A 173 5.06 2.15 15.76
CA VAL A 173 4.83 2.64 14.38
C VAL A 173 6.16 2.94 13.72
N ALA A 174 6.43 2.25 12.61
CA ALA A 174 7.66 2.42 11.83
C ALA A 174 7.74 3.81 11.18
N VAL A 175 8.96 4.27 10.91
CA VAL A 175 9.20 5.48 10.11
C VAL A 175 9.13 5.11 8.62
N PRO A 176 8.40 5.84 7.76
CA PRO A 176 7.80 7.17 7.96
C PRO A 176 6.31 7.16 8.32
N GLY A 177 5.77 6.04 8.82
CA GLY A 177 4.39 5.90 9.31
C GLY A 177 4.03 6.84 10.46
N ASN A 178 5.01 7.46 11.11
CA ASN A 178 4.82 8.48 12.12
C ASN A 178 4.59 9.90 11.56
N SER A 179 4.70 10.14 10.24
CA SER A 179 4.33 11.45 9.65
C SER A 179 2.86 11.78 9.87
N ARG A 180 2.57 13.04 10.23
CA ARG A 180 1.20 13.56 10.40
C ARG A 180 0.43 13.60 9.07
N LYS A 181 1.13 13.82 7.95
CA LYS A 181 0.51 14.05 6.63
C LYS A 181 0.10 12.76 5.93
N VAL A 182 0.98 11.77 5.87
CA VAL A 182 0.75 10.51 5.13
C VAL A 182 -0.34 9.63 5.74
N ILE A 183 -0.86 8.68 4.97
CA ILE A 183 -1.87 7.71 5.38
C ILE A 183 -1.16 6.45 5.87
N THR A 184 -1.19 6.18 7.18
CA THR A 184 -0.51 5.05 7.81
C THR A 184 -1.49 3.91 8.04
N VAL A 185 -1.16 2.73 7.54
CA VAL A 185 -2.06 1.56 7.53
C VAL A 185 -1.56 0.46 8.44
N GLY A 186 -2.37 0.12 9.44
CA GLY A 186 -2.16 -1.07 10.27
C GLY A 186 -2.78 -2.33 9.67
N ALA A 187 -2.37 -3.49 10.17
CA ALA A 187 -2.88 -4.79 9.75
C ALA A 187 -3.83 -5.35 10.79
N MET A 188 -5.05 -5.69 10.37
CA MET A 188 -5.95 -6.51 11.17
C MET A 188 -5.91 -7.97 10.71
N GLY A 189 -5.89 -8.88 11.69
CA GLY A 189 -6.05 -10.32 11.47
C GLY A 189 -7.48 -10.77 11.74
N ASN A 190 -7.80 -12.00 11.37
CA ASN A 190 -9.00 -12.65 11.90
C ASN A 190 -8.78 -13.07 13.36
N SER A 191 -9.85 -13.45 14.07
CA SER A 191 -9.80 -13.90 15.47
C SER A 191 -8.92 -15.14 15.72
N LYS A 192 -8.41 -15.80 14.67
CA LYS A 192 -7.51 -16.96 14.75
C LYS A 192 -6.02 -16.58 14.62
N VAL A 193 -5.69 -15.32 14.35
CA VAL A 193 -4.30 -14.85 14.26
C VAL A 193 -3.73 -14.65 15.67
N LYS A 194 -2.83 -15.55 16.09
CA LYS A 194 -2.19 -15.51 17.42
C LYS A 194 -1.06 -14.47 17.54
N ASN A 195 -0.50 -14.00 16.41
CA ASN A 195 0.68 -13.12 16.38
C ASN A 195 0.33 -11.81 15.66
N ASN A 196 -0.40 -10.92 16.32
CA ASN A 196 -0.62 -9.58 15.79
C ASN A 196 0.63 -8.72 16.03
N CYS A 197 1.35 -8.38 14.96
CA CYS A 197 2.56 -7.59 15.00
C CYS A 197 2.36 -6.17 14.45
N SER A 198 1.14 -5.75 14.11
CA SER A 198 0.90 -4.42 13.56
C SER A 198 1.43 -3.34 14.50
N GLY A 199 2.19 -2.38 13.97
CA GLY A 199 2.70 -1.24 14.73
C GLY A 199 1.56 -0.41 15.31
N LEU A 200 1.77 0.04 16.55
CA LEU A 200 0.76 0.75 17.34
C LEU A 200 1.33 2.06 17.87
N GLY A 201 0.52 3.10 17.74
CA GLY A 201 0.80 4.38 18.36
C GLY A 201 0.53 4.38 19.87
N PRO A 202 0.55 5.56 20.51
CA PRO A 202 0.92 6.83 19.88
C PRO A 202 2.38 6.81 19.41
N THR A 203 2.72 7.66 18.43
CA THR A 203 4.13 7.87 18.07
C THR A 203 4.87 8.54 19.23
N GLN A 204 6.21 8.59 19.18
CA GLN A 204 7.01 9.32 20.19
C GLN A 204 6.60 10.80 20.31
N GLN A 205 6.08 11.40 19.25
CA GLN A 205 5.57 12.78 19.19
C GLN A 205 4.07 12.88 19.51
N CYS A 206 3.50 11.88 20.20
CA CYS A 206 2.09 11.80 20.60
C CYS A 206 1.08 11.93 19.45
N ILE A 207 1.42 11.41 18.26
CA ILE A 207 0.51 11.38 17.10
C ILE A 207 -0.25 10.07 17.12
N VAL A 208 -1.58 10.13 16.96
CA VAL A 208 -2.42 8.94 16.84
C VAL A 208 -2.15 8.28 15.49
N LYS A 209 -1.56 7.08 15.53
CA LYS A 209 -1.27 6.21 14.38
C LYS A 209 -1.48 4.74 14.78
N PRO A 210 -1.80 3.83 13.83
CA PRO A 210 -2.09 4.08 12.41
C PRO A 210 -3.35 4.94 12.22
N ASP A 211 -3.54 5.49 11.02
CA ASP A 211 -4.74 6.26 10.69
C ASP A 211 -5.95 5.32 10.57
N LEU A 212 -5.78 4.16 9.94
CA LEU A 212 -6.79 3.14 9.75
C LEU A 212 -6.14 1.77 9.61
N VAL A 213 -6.95 0.71 9.58
CA VAL A 213 -6.47 -0.65 9.32
C VAL A 213 -7.18 -1.31 8.15
N ALA A 214 -6.52 -2.31 7.57
CA ALA A 214 -7.08 -3.19 6.56
C ALA A 214 -6.63 -4.64 6.81
N PRO A 215 -7.29 -5.65 6.22
CA PRO A 215 -6.89 -7.05 6.35
C PRO A 215 -5.43 -7.27 5.95
N GLY A 216 -4.59 -7.70 6.89
CA GLY A 216 -3.14 -7.85 6.66
C GLY A 216 -2.62 -9.27 6.79
N TYR A 217 -3.42 -10.23 7.23
CA TYR A 217 -2.95 -11.60 7.51
C TYR A 217 -3.59 -12.63 6.57
N GLN A 218 -2.80 -13.61 6.14
CA GLN A 218 -3.21 -14.70 5.26
C GLN A 218 -3.74 -14.21 3.90
N ILE A 219 -3.08 -13.19 3.34
CA ILE A 219 -3.49 -12.54 2.11
C ILE A 219 -2.89 -13.27 0.91
N MET A 220 -3.76 -13.78 0.03
CA MET A 220 -3.38 -14.44 -1.22
C MET A 220 -3.18 -13.41 -2.33
N SER A 221 -2.00 -13.38 -2.94
CA SER A 221 -1.62 -12.46 -4.02
C SER A 221 -0.51 -13.04 -4.92
N CYS A 222 -0.13 -12.33 -5.97
CA CYS A 222 0.80 -12.77 -7.02
C CYS A 222 2.12 -13.30 -6.45
N ASN A 223 2.61 -14.40 -7.00
CA ASN A 223 3.87 -15.03 -6.65
C ASN A 223 4.96 -14.67 -7.67
N ALA A 224 6.09 -14.13 -7.20
CA ALA A 224 7.22 -13.79 -8.06
C ALA A 224 7.90 -15.00 -8.70
N GLY A 225 7.82 -16.18 -8.09
CA GLY A 225 8.38 -17.41 -8.65
C GLY A 225 7.56 -17.99 -9.81
N TYR A 226 6.39 -17.43 -10.14
CA TYR A 226 5.61 -17.86 -11.31
C TYR A 226 6.27 -17.37 -12.62
N PRO A 227 6.33 -18.20 -13.69
CA PRO A 227 5.71 -19.52 -13.84
C PRO A 227 6.55 -20.71 -13.33
N LYS A 228 7.79 -20.51 -12.89
CA LYS A 228 8.70 -21.60 -12.46
C LYS A 228 8.09 -22.45 -11.34
N ASP A 229 7.52 -21.82 -10.34
CA ASP A 229 6.89 -22.48 -9.19
C ASP A 229 5.55 -23.14 -9.51
N ARG A 230 5.00 -22.93 -10.72
CA ARG A 230 3.65 -23.34 -11.16
C ARG A 230 2.49 -22.85 -10.29
N ARG A 231 2.77 -22.04 -9.25
CA ARG A 231 1.80 -21.41 -8.36
C ARG A 231 1.78 -19.90 -8.65
N PRO A 232 0.76 -19.38 -9.35
CA PRO A 232 0.68 -17.95 -9.66
C PRO A 232 0.41 -17.08 -8.43
N TYR A 233 -0.07 -17.66 -7.34
CA TYR A 233 -0.37 -16.92 -6.11
C TYR A 233 0.23 -17.60 -4.89
N VAL A 234 0.58 -16.78 -3.89
CA VAL A 234 1.14 -17.19 -2.61
C VAL A 234 0.52 -16.36 -1.48
N MET A 235 0.51 -16.92 -0.27
CA MET A 235 -0.03 -16.29 0.91
C MET A 235 1.08 -15.60 1.72
N LYS A 236 0.88 -14.35 2.11
CA LYS A 236 1.76 -13.60 3.03
C LYS A 236 0.93 -12.83 4.06
N SER A 237 1.59 -12.37 5.12
CA SER A 237 0.97 -11.62 6.22
C SER A 237 1.86 -10.44 6.64
N GLY A 238 1.25 -9.31 7.00
CA GLY A 238 1.90 -8.13 7.54
C GLY A 238 1.18 -6.83 7.19
N THR A 239 1.58 -5.72 7.81
CA THR A 239 1.15 -4.36 7.43
C THR A 239 1.47 -4.04 5.97
N SER A 240 2.52 -4.63 5.42
CA SER A 240 2.86 -4.58 4.00
C SER A 240 1.76 -5.09 3.07
N MET A 241 0.92 -6.03 3.53
CA MET A 241 -0.22 -6.54 2.77
C MET A 241 -1.49 -5.70 2.99
N ALA A 242 -1.61 -5.03 4.14
CA ALA A 242 -2.74 -4.13 4.43
C ALA A 242 -2.63 -2.80 3.65
N THR A 243 -1.42 -2.25 3.54
CA THR A 243 -1.11 -0.99 2.85
C THR A 243 -1.61 -0.94 1.40
N PRO A 244 -1.32 -1.93 0.53
CA PRO A 244 -1.80 -1.94 -0.86
C PRO A 244 -3.32 -2.09 -1.00
N ILE A 245 -4.03 -2.57 0.03
CA ILE A 245 -5.49 -2.60 0.02
C ILE A 245 -6.03 -1.17 0.07
N VAL A 246 -5.51 -0.36 0.99
CA VAL A 246 -5.90 1.05 1.13
C VAL A 246 -5.45 1.85 -0.09
N ALA A 247 -4.21 1.67 -0.56
CA ALA A 247 -3.71 2.34 -1.77
C ALA A 247 -4.57 2.02 -3.00
N GLY A 248 -5.00 0.77 -3.15
CA GLY A 248 -5.91 0.37 -4.22
C GLY A 248 -7.33 0.93 -4.05
N ALA A 249 -7.86 1.04 -2.83
CA ALA A 249 -9.14 1.71 -2.59
C ALA A 249 -9.10 3.20 -2.92
N ILE A 250 -7.97 3.87 -2.62
CA ILE A 250 -7.74 5.25 -3.05
C ILE A 250 -7.70 5.35 -4.58
N ALA A 251 -7.07 4.39 -5.26
CA ALA A 251 -7.08 4.35 -6.72
C ALA A 251 -8.48 4.13 -7.32
N LEU A 252 -9.35 3.35 -6.67
CA LEU A 252 -10.77 3.29 -7.05
C LEU A 252 -11.44 4.65 -6.88
N TYR A 253 -11.23 5.31 -5.75
CA TYR A 253 -11.83 6.60 -5.47
C TYR A 253 -11.40 7.66 -6.51
N LEU A 254 -10.11 7.75 -6.82
CA LEU A 254 -9.57 8.64 -7.83
C LEU A 254 -10.04 8.31 -9.25
N SER A 255 -10.32 7.04 -9.56
CA SER A 255 -10.91 6.66 -10.84
C SER A 255 -12.35 7.13 -10.98
N LYS A 256 -13.08 7.33 -9.87
CA LYS A 256 -14.44 7.89 -9.85
C LYS A 256 -14.43 9.42 -9.75
N TYR A 257 -13.49 9.98 -8.99
CA TYR A 257 -13.35 11.41 -8.73
C TYR A 257 -11.91 11.87 -9.06
N PRO A 258 -11.58 12.11 -10.34
CA PRO A 258 -10.20 12.40 -10.77
C PRO A 258 -9.59 13.67 -10.19
N ASP A 259 -10.43 14.66 -9.85
CA ASP A 259 -9.98 15.96 -9.31
C ASP A 259 -9.82 15.96 -7.78
N ALA A 260 -10.04 14.82 -7.11
CA ALA A 260 -9.95 14.76 -5.66
C ALA A 260 -8.51 14.91 -5.16
N GLY A 261 -8.34 15.77 -4.14
CA GLY A 261 -7.04 15.98 -3.49
C GLY A 261 -6.71 14.91 -2.45
N ASN A 262 -5.43 14.69 -2.18
CA ASN A 262 -4.96 13.76 -1.16
C ASN A 262 -5.46 14.09 0.27
N VAL A 263 -5.57 15.38 0.62
CA VAL A 263 -6.13 15.82 1.90
C VAL A 263 -7.60 15.44 2.02
N GLU A 264 -8.39 15.67 0.97
CA GLU A 264 -9.80 15.27 0.91
C GLU A 264 -9.93 13.75 1.10
N ILE A 265 -9.16 12.97 0.35
CA ILE A 265 -9.17 11.50 0.44
C ILE A 265 -8.88 11.03 1.88
N LYS A 266 -7.90 11.64 2.55
CA LYS A 266 -7.57 11.26 3.94
C LYS A 266 -8.67 11.62 4.93
N LEU A 267 -9.35 12.75 4.75
CA LEU A 267 -10.52 13.11 5.57
C LEU A 267 -11.69 12.16 5.32
N LEU A 268 -11.96 11.79 4.06
CA LEU A 268 -12.99 10.82 3.72
C LEU A 268 -12.70 9.45 4.33
N LEU A 269 -11.45 8.99 4.30
CA LEU A 269 -11.05 7.75 4.98
C LEU A 269 -11.36 7.84 6.48
N ARG A 270 -11.03 8.95 7.14
CA ARG A 270 -11.34 9.16 8.57
C ARG A 270 -12.83 9.07 8.88
N GLU A 271 -13.67 9.67 8.05
CA GLU A 271 -15.12 9.76 8.28
C GLU A 271 -15.87 8.48 7.89
N ARG A 272 -15.38 7.78 6.87
CA ARG A 272 -16.10 6.70 6.20
C ARG A 272 -15.61 5.30 6.55
N CYS A 273 -14.56 5.16 7.36
CA CYS A 273 -14.20 3.88 7.97
C CYS A 273 -15.34 3.30 8.83
N ASP A 274 -15.36 1.98 8.95
CA ASP A 274 -16.19 1.31 9.94
C ASP A 274 -15.56 1.44 11.30
N LYS A 275 -16.31 2.01 12.25
CA LYS A 275 -15.83 2.26 13.60
C LYS A 275 -15.54 0.92 14.26
N ALA A 276 -14.27 0.67 14.57
CA ALA A 276 -13.94 -0.36 15.54
C ALA A 276 -14.52 0.08 16.89
N GLY A 277 -15.42 -0.70 17.47
CA GLY A 277 -16.08 -0.34 18.73
C GLY A 277 -15.09 0.00 19.86
N LYS A 278 -15.59 0.57 20.98
CA LYS A 278 -14.80 1.10 22.12
C LYS A 278 -13.73 0.17 22.73
N LYS A 279 -13.63 -1.09 22.32
CA LYS A 279 -12.70 -2.11 22.84
C LYS A 279 -11.38 -2.22 22.06
N MET A 280 -11.15 -1.43 21.02
CA MET A 280 -10.01 -1.65 20.12
C MET A 280 -9.26 -0.36 19.78
N PRO A 281 -8.45 0.20 20.71
CA PRO A 281 -7.60 1.39 20.45
C PRO A 281 -6.57 1.18 19.32
N PHE A 282 -6.39 -0.05 18.88
CA PHE A 282 -5.41 -0.50 17.89
C PHE A 282 -5.77 -0.20 16.41
N TYR A 283 -6.95 0.36 16.15
CA TYR A 283 -7.53 0.45 14.79
C TYR A 283 -7.50 1.87 14.20
N GLY A 284 -6.92 2.85 14.92
CA GLY A 284 -6.96 4.24 14.48
C GLY A 284 -8.40 4.75 14.37
N TRP A 285 -8.77 5.26 13.19
CA TRP A 285 -10.13 5.70 12.87
C TRP A 285 -11.10 4.54 12.60
N GLY A 286 -10.58 3.35 12.30
CA GLY A 286 -11.40 2.16 12.04
C GLY A 286 -10.88 1.28 10.91
N ILE A 287 -11.79 0.44 10.40
CA ILE A 287 -11.53 -0.50 9.31
C ILE A 287 -11.94 0.16 7.98
N LEU A 288 -11.10 0.02 6.96
CA LEU A 288 -11.42 0.49 5.60
C LEU A 288 -12.79 -0.05 5.14
N ASN A 289 -13.65 0.84 4.66
CA ASN A 289 -14.91 0.50 3.99
C ASN A 289 -14.95 1.17 2.61
N VAL A 290 -14.84 0.35 1.55
CA VAL A 290 -14.76 0.80 0.15
C VAL A 290 -16.10 1.35 -0.33
N GLU A 291 -17.21 0.69 -0.02
CA GLU A 291 -18.55 1.15 -0.37
C GLU A 291 -18.80 2.56 0.17
N ARG A 292 -18.54 2.79 1.46
CA ARG A 292 -18.72 4.11 2.08
C ARG A 292 -17.75 5.14 1.49
N LEU A 293 -16.50 4.76 1.24
CA LEU A 293 -15.52 5.64 0.60
C LEU A 293 -16.01 6.15 -0.76
N LEU A 294 -16.60 5.27 -1.60
CA LEU A 294 -17.03 5.60 -2.96
C LEU A 294 -18.38 6.34 -3.06
N LYS A 295 -19.15 6.44 -1.97
CA LYS A 295 -20.41 7.21 -1.96
C LYS A 295 -20.23 8.64 -2.46
N GLU A 296 -21.29 9.16 -3.08
CA GLU A 296 -21.36 10.55 -3.56
C GLU A 296 -21.01 11.56 -2.46
N LYS A 297 -20.57 12.75 -2.90
CA LYS A 297 -20.17 13.84 -2.01
C LYS A 297 -21.40 14.47 -1.36
#